data_AF-A0A0W8DTX1-F1
#
_entry.id   AF-A0A0W8DTX1-F1
#
_cell.length_a   1.000
_cell.length_b   1.000
_cell.length_c   1.000
_cell.angle_alpha   90.00
_cell.angle_beta   90.00
_cell.angle_gamma   90.00
#
_symmetry.space_group_name_H-M   'P 1'
#
loop_
_entity.id
_entity.type
_entity.pdbx_description
1 polymer ?
#
loop_
_entity_poly.entity_id
_entity_poly.type
_entity_poly.pdbx_seq_one_letter_code
_entity_poly.pdbx_strand_id
1 'polypeptide(L)'
;MIVFMVADNCNTNRSIATKLGVPLVGCASHRFNLAFKKFLTEHESLLQKVNNLMQQLRYPNNAAQLSKFTPLLAKTRNVTRWSSTYEMLERYAKLRVYARQIEAVEDSLPSTSEHKKLCALLVHLTKLDSVCKRLQSDTTSMGEVRLLFDSVLLDSRLWGNT
;
A
#
# COMPACT_ATOMS: atom_id res chain seq x y z
N MET A 1 15.17 -14.37 -31.11
CA MET A 1 15.01 -15.55 -30.23
C MET A 1 14.61 -15.07 -28.84
N ILE A 2 13.51 -15.57 -28.28
CA ILE A 2 13.08 -15.23 -26.91
C ILE A 2 13.86 -16.14 -25.95
N VAL A 3 14.53 -15.57 -24.95
CA VAL A 3 15.38 -16.32 -24.02
C VAL A 3 14.62 -16.70 -22.74
N PHE A 4 13.72 -15.82 -22.28
CA PHE A 4 12.85 -16.02 -21.13
C PHE A 4 11.66 -15.06 -21.20
N MET A 5 10.63 -15.34 -20.41
CA MET A 5 9.46 -14.49 -20.25
C MET A 5 9.44 -13.94 -18.82
N VAL A 6 9.16 -12.63 -18.65
CA VAL A 6 8.92 -12.03 -17.32
C VAL A 6 7.44 -11.68 -17.23
N ALA A 7 6.71 -12.35 -16.35
CA ALA A 7 5.29 -12.08 -16.18
C ALA A 7 4.79 -12.52 -14.80
N ASP A 8 3.55 -12.19 -14.46
CA ASP A 8 2.92 -12.77 -13.28
C ASP A 8 2.73 -14.28 -13.43
N ASN A 9 2.54 -14.96 -12.30
CA ASN A 9 2.42 -16.42 -12.28
C ASN A 9 0.97 -16.87 -12.53
N CYS A 10 0.25 -16.22 -13.46
CA CYS A 10 -1.09 -16.66 -13.84
C CYS A 10 -1.03 -17.89 -14.78
N ASN A 11 -2.13 -18.66 -14.84
CA ASN A 11 -2.21 -19.88 -15.67
C ASN A 11 -1.89 -19.61 -17.15
N THR A 12 -2.35 -18.47 -17.68
CA THR A 12 -2.13 -18.09 -19.08
C THR A 12 -0.65 -17.85 -19.37
N ASN A 13 0.03 -17.06 -18.52
CA ASN A 13 1.45 -16.77 -18.69
C ASN A 13 2.32 -18.01 -18.52
N ARG A 14 1.97 -18.90 -17.58
CA ARG A 14 2.60 -20.22 -17.47
C ARG A 14 2.44 -21.02 -18.77
N SER A 15 1.22 -21.12 -19.28
CA SER A 15 0.94 -21.86 -20.52
C SER A 15 1.72 -21.32 -21.72
N ILE A 16 1.80 -19.99 -21.85
CA ILE A 16 2.57 -19.33 -22.92
C ILE A 16 4.05 -19.69 -22.81
N ALA A 17 4.66 -19.51 -21.64
CA ALA A 17 6.08 -19.84 -21.43
C ALA A 17 6.38 -21.32 -21.71
N THR A 18 5.51 -22.23 -21.24
CA THR A 18 5.62 -23.67 -21.53
C THR A 18 5.53 -23.96 -23.03
N LYS A 19 4.56 -23.38 -23.74
CA LYS A 19 4.40 -23.58 -25.19
C LYS A 19 5.55 -23.01 -26.00
N LEU A 20 6.15 -21.91 -25.53
CA LEU A 20 7.35 -21.31 -26.11
C LEU A 20 8.64 -22.07 -25.73
N GLY A 21 8.59 -23.00 -24.78
CA GLY A 21 9.77 -23.72 -24.30
C GLY A 21 10.79 -22.86 -23.55
N VAL A 22 10.36 -21.71 -23.00
CA VAL A 22 11.25 -20.74 -22.33
C VAL A 22 10.96 -20.63 -20.83
N PRO A 23 11.95 -20.30 -19.99
CA PRO A 23 11.73 -20.04 -18.57
C PRO A 23 10.76 -18.87 -18.32
N LEU A 24 9.90 -19.01 -17.31
CA LEU A 24 9.07 -17.93 -16.77
C LEU A 24 9.69 -17.36 -15.49
N VAL A 25 10.12 -16.11 -15.55
CA VAL A 25 10.57 -15.34 -14.39
C VAL A 25 9.36 -14.63 -13.77
N GLY A 26 9.05 -14.97 -12.52
CA GLY A 26 7.92 -14.40 -11.81
C GLY A 26 8.07 -12.91 -11.52
N CYS A 27 6.99 -12.16 -11.80
CA CYS A 27 6.89 -10.73 -11.56
C CYS A 27 7.28 -10.34 -10.12
N ALA A 28 8.32 -9.51 -10.00
CA ALA A 28 8.82 -9.00 -8.73
C ALA A 28 7.74 -8.21 -7.98
N SER A 29 7.05 -7.28 -8.67
CA SER A 29 5.95 -6.47 -8.10
C SER A 29 4.82 -7.34 -7.54
N HIS A 30 4.50 -8.47 -8.18
CA HIS A 30 3.47 -9.38 -7.70
C HIS A 30 3.89 -10.09 -6.39
N ARG A 31 5.13 -10.60 -6.32
CA ARG A 31 5.68 -11.19 -5.10
C ARG A 31 5.71 -10.19 -3.95
N PHE A 32 6.07 -8.95 -4.25
CA PHE A 32 6.09 -7.86 -3.29
C PHE A 32 4.68 -7.55 -2.74
N ASN A 33 3.68 -7.47 -3.61
CA ASN A 33 2.26 -7.29 -3.21
C ASN A 33 1.77 -8.42 -2.28
N LEU A 34 2.18 -9.67 -2.49
CA LEU A 34 1.81 -10.79 -1.61
C LEU A 34 2.44 -10.65 -0.22
N ALA A 35 3.73 -10.32 -0.14
CA ALA A 35 4.41 -10.08 1.13
C ALA A 35 3.75 -8.95 1.92
N PHE A 36 3.36 -7.89 1.23
CA PHE A 36 2.64 -6.76 1.83
C PHE A 36 1.29 -7.11 2.41
N LYS A 37 0.49 -7.91 1.69
CA LYS A 37 -0.81 -8.34 2.22
C LYS A 37 -0.63 -9.07 3.55
N LYS A 38 0.41 -9.90 3.66
CA LYS A 38 0.75 -10.56 4.91
C LYS A 38 1.16 -9.55 5.99
N PHE A 39 2.06 -8.62 5.68
CA PHE A 39 2.49 -7.58 6.62
C PHE A 39 1.33 -6.70 7.13
N LEU A 40 0.42 -6.29 6.24
CA LEU A 40 -0.72 -5.44 6.62
C LEU A 40 -1.76 -6.16 7.49
N THR A 41 -1.74 -7.49 7.56
CA THR A 41 -2.73 -8.28 8.31
C THR A 41 -2.71 -7.92 9.80
N GLU A 42 -1.54 -7.63 10.36
CA GLU A 42 -1.38 -7.25 11.77
C GLU A 42 -1.95 -5.86 12.09
N HIS A 43 -2.09 -5.01 11.08
CA HIS A 43 -2.61 -3.64 11.20
C HIS A 43 -4.06 -3.51 10.74
N GLU A 44 -4.70 -4.60 10.33
CA GLU A 44 -5.96 -4.58 9.60
C GLU A 44 -7.09 -3.91 10.37
N SER A 45 -7.15 -4.07 11.70
CA SER A 45 -8.13 -3.40 12.55
C SER A 45 -8.01 -1.87 12.51
N LEU A 46 -6.79 -1.34 12.59
CA LEU A 46 -6.52 0.10 12.49
C LEU A 46 -6.79 0.62 11.09
N LEU A 47 -6.39 -0.14 10.06
CA LEU A 47 -6.63 0.21 8.67
C LEU A 47 -8.13 0.25 8.36
N GLN A 48 -8.91 -0.68 8.91
CA GLN A 48 -10.36 -0.69 8.75
C GLN A 48 -11.01 0.50 9.45
N LYS A 49 -10.55 0.87 10.65
CA LYS A 49 -11.01 2.07 11.35
C LYS A 49 -10.79 3.33 10.51
N VAL A 50 -9.59 3.49 9.94
CA VAL A 50 -9.31 4.60 9.01
C VAL A 50 -10.21 4.51 7.77
N ASN A 51 -10.38 3.34 7.17
CA ASN A 51 -11.22 3.20 5.98
C ASN A 51 -12.67 3.62 6.26
N ASN A 52 -13.24 3.24 7.41
CA ASN A 52 -14.58 3.62 7.82
C ASN A 52 -14.69 5.14 8.02
N LEU A 53 -13.72 5.76 8.70
CA LEU A 53 -13.65 7.22 8.83
C LEU A 53 -13.60 7.89 7.45
N MET A 54 -12.76 7.39 6.55
CA MET A 54 -12.62 7.94 5.20
C MET A 54 -13.90 7.77 4.37
N GLN A 55 -14.70 6.72 4.62
CA GLN A 55 -16.04 6.57 4.04
C GLN A 55 -17.02 7.61 4.61
N GLN A 56 -17.03 7.82 5.92
CA GLN A 56 -17.90 8.83 6.56
C GLN A 56 -17.57 10.25 6.09
N LEU A 57 -16.30 10.58 5.90
CA LEU A 57 -15.86 11.87 5.34
C LEU A 57 -16.33 12.09 3.89
N ARG A 58 -16.74 11.04 3.17
CA ARG A 58 -17.30 11.15 1.81
C ARG A 58 -18.81 11.40 1.80
N TYR A 59 -19.49 11.30 2.93
CA TYR A 59 -20.92 11.62 2.99
C TYR A 59 -21.14 13.09 2.64
N PRO A 60 -22.19 13.44 1.87
CA PRO A 60 -22.35 14.79 1.30
C PRO A 60 -22.21 15.92 2.33
N ASN A 61 -22.85 15.78 3.50
CA ASN A 61 -22.81 16.79 4.56
C ASN A 61 -21.38 16.95 5.14
N ASN A 62 -20.72 15.83 5.43
CA ASN A 62 -19.36 15.83 5.97
C ASN A 62 -18.33 16.33 4.94
N ALA A 63 -18.49 15.94 3.67
CA ALA A 63 -17.65 16.38 2.57
C ALA A 63 -17.81 17.89 2.32
N ALA A 64 -19.03 18.42 2.40
CA ALA A 64 -19.31 19.85 2.30
C ALA A 64 -18.78 20.65 3.49
N GLN A 65 -18.69 20.06 4.69
CA GLN A 65 -18.00 20.68 5.81
C GLN A 65 -16.48 20.63 5.63
N LEU A 66 -15.93 19.47 5.23
CA LEU A 66 -14.51 19.28 4.99
C LEU A 66 -13.97 20.23 3.91
N SER A 67 -14.75 20.48 2.86
CA SER A 67 -14.36 21.37 1.76
C SER A 67 -14.17 22.82 2.18
N LYS A 68 -14.78 23.25 3.30
CA LYS A 68 -14.56 24.58 3.88
C LYS A 68 -13.14 24.74 4.44
N PHE A 69 -12.50 23.64 4.83
CA PHE A 69 -11.18 23.64 5.45
C PHE A 69 -10.07 23.20 4.49
N THR A 70 -10.38 22.35 3.51
CA THR A 70 -9.37 21.82 2.58
C THR A 70 -10.00 21.39 1.24
N PRO A 71 -9.32 21.58 0.10
CA PRO A 71 -9.77 21.02 -1.18
C PRO A 71 -9.54 19.50 -1.30
N LEU A 72 -8.87 18.88 -0.31
CA LEU A 72 -8.55 17.46 -0.35
C LEU A 72 -9.78 16.58 -0.09
N LEU A 73 -9.98 15.60 -0.96
CA LEU A 73 -11.07 14.62 -0.81
C LEU A 73 -10.63 13.39 -0.02
N ALA A 74 -11.53 12.76 0.72
CA ALA A 74 -11.24 11.48 1.35
C ALA A 74 -11.10 10.35 0.31
N LYS A 75 -10.06 9.53 0.49
CA LYS A 75 -9.80 8.30 -0.28
C LYS A 75 -10.08 7.06 0.57
N THR A 76 -10.74 6.06 -0.01
CA THR A 76 -10.94 4.74 0.61
C THR A 76 -10.02 3.72 -0.03
N ARG A 77 -9.60 2.70 0.72
CA ARG A 77 -8.73 1.66 0.17
C ARG A 77 -9.50 0.62 -0.64
N ASN A 78 -8.81 -0.03 -1.57
CA ASN A 78 -9.16 -1.32 -2.13
C ASN A 78 -8.27 -2.39 -1.48
N VAL A 79 -8.87 -3.25 -0.67
CA VAL A 79 -8.15 -4.27 0.13
C VAL A 79 -7.25 -5.17 -0.72
N THR A 80 -7.60 -5.40 -2.00
CA THR A 80 -6.80 -6.25 -2.89
C THR A 80 -5.52 -5.60 -3.39
N ARG A 81 -5.38 -4.26 -3.28
CA ARG A 81 -4.26 -3.46 -3.80
C ARG A 81 -3.61 -2.67 -2.67
N TRP A 82 -2.42 -3.08 -2.23
CA TRP A 82 -1.69 -2.44 -1.13
C TRP A 82 -1.45 -0.93 -1.37
N SER A 83 -1.21 -0.51 -2.62
CA SER A 83 -0.97 0.89 -2.98
C SER A 83 -2.15 1.80 -2.60
N SER A 84 -3.38 1.30 -2.70
CA SER A 84 -4.57 2.06 -2.28
C SER A 84 -4.66 2.21 -0.76
N THR A 85 -4.10 1.28 0.01
CA THR A 85 -3.99 1.39 1.47
C THR A 85 -2.97 2.47 1.83
N TYR A 86 -1.83 2.48 1.14
CA TYR A 86 -0.85 3.55 1.27
C TYR A 86 -1.44 4.94 0.96
N GLU A 87 -2.10 5.09 -0.20
CA GLU A 87 -2.74 6.36 -0.58
C GLU A 87 -3.84 6.80 0.39
N MET A 88 -4.61 5.86 0.95
CA MET A 88 -5.61 6.15 1.97
C MET A 88 -4.95 6.69 3.24
N LEU A 89 -3.89 6.04 3.74
CA LEU A 89 -3.19 6.48 4.95
C LEU A 89 -2.49 7.82 4.75
N GLU A 90 -1.86 8.02 3.60
CA GLU A 90 -1.24 9.30 3.25
C GLU A 90 -2.30 10.42 3.23
N ARG A 91 -3.48 10.15 2.65
CA ARG A 91 -4.60 11.10 2.64
C ARG A 91 -5.15 11.36 4.04
N TYR A 92 -5.35 10.30 4.83
CA TYR A 92 -5.83 10.40 6.20
C TYR A 92 -4.89 11.28 7.05
N ALA A 93 -3.58 11.08 6.97
CA ALA A 93 -2.61 11.86 7.74
C ALA A 93 -2.76 13.38 7.47
N LYS A 94 -2.99 13.76 6.20
CA LYS A 94 -3.22 15.15 5.78
C LYS A 94 -4.60 15.67 6.22
N LEU A 95 -5.64 14.83 6.16
CA LEU A 95 -7.01 15.21 6.51
C LEU A 95 -7.28 15.24 8.01
N ARG A 96 -6.49 14.55 8.82
CA ARG A 96 -6.77 14.33 10.25
C ARG A 96 -7.05 15.62 11.02
N VAL A 97 -6.30 16.69 10.75
CA VAL A 97 -6.42 17.96 11.46
C VAL A 97 -7.76 18.66 11.16
N TYR A 98 -8.26 18.52 9.94
CA TYR A 98 -9.54 19.09 9.51
C TYR A 98 -10.72 18.20 9.92
N ALA A 99 -10.54 16.89 9.89
CA ALA A 99 -11.57 15.93 10.33
C ALA A 99 -11.94 16.10 11.81
N ARG A 100 -11.03 16.62 12.65
CA ARG A 100 -11.33 17.00 14.05
C ARG A 100 -12.35 18.13 14.18
N GLN A 101 -12.56 18.94 13.13
CA GLN A 101 -13.51 20.06 13.17
C GLN A 101 -14.92 19.64 12.74
N ILE A 102 -15.11 18.37 12.36
CA ILE A 102 -16.37 17.82 11.88
C ILE A 102 -16.94 16.95 13.01
N GLU A 103 -17.89 17.51 13.76
CA GLU A 103 -18.54 16.87 14.91
C GLU A 103 -19.06 15.46 14.57
N ALA A 104 -19.68 15.30 13.39
CA ALA A 104 -20.26 14.04 12.94
C ALA A 104 -19.26 12.87 12.76
N VAL A 105 -17.95 13.12 12.78
CA VAL A 105 -16.92 12.07 12.64
C VAL A 105 -15.89 12.10 13.77
N GLU A 106 -16.10 12.92 14.80
CA GLU A 106 -15.14 13.09 15.90
C GLU A 106 -14.88 11.78 16.65
N ASP A 107 -15.97 11.06 17.00
CA ASP A 107 -15.91 9.77 17.69
C ASP A 107 -15.26 8.66 16.86
N SER A 108 -15.31 8.78 15.53
CA SER A 108 -14.69 7.82 14.60
C SER A 108 -13.20 8.02 14.43
N LEU A 109 -12.61 9.11 14.94
CA LEU A 109 -11.20 9.38 14.77
C LEU A 109 -10.34 8.36 15.52
N PRO A 110 -9.27 7.85 14.88
CA PRO A 110 -8.23 7.14 15.61
C PRO A 110 -7.67 8.03 16.73
N SER A 111 -7.56 7.44 17.92
CA SER A 111 -6.94 8.04 19.10
C SER A 111 -5.51 8.50 18.81
N THR A 112 -4.93 9.31 19.70
CA THR A 112 -3.56 9.79 19.51
C THR A 112 -2.54 8.65 19.45
N SER A 113 -2.73 7.58 20.22
CA SER A 113 -1.84 6.41 20.20
C SER A 113 -1.99 5.60 18.91
N GLU A 114 -3.23 5.36 18.45
CA GLU A 114 -3.50 4.69 17.17
C GLU A 114 -2.95 5.51 15.99
N HIS A 115 -3.11 6.85 16.04
CA HIS A 115 -2.56 7.74 15.03
C HIS A 115 -1.03 7.64 14.94
N LYS A 116 -0.32 7.59 16.07
CA LYS A 116 1.14 7.37 16.07
C LYS A 116 1.52 6.05 15.41
N LYS A 117 0.79 4.96 15.70
CA LYS A 117 1.00 3.66 15.04
C LYS A 117 0.76 3.73 13.52
N LEU A 118 -0.30 4.42 13.10
CA LEU A 118 -0.62 4.64 11.68
C LEU A 118 0.45 5.47 10.95
N CYS A 119 1.02 6.49 11.61
CA CYS A 119 2.12 7.27 11.06
C CYS A 119 3.41 6.45 10.94
N ALA A 120 3.74 5.63 11.94
CA ALA A 120 4.87 4.70 11.85
C ALA A 120 4.69 3.72 10.69
N LEU A 121 3.50 3.13 10.56
CA LEU A 121 3.13 2.28 9.42
C LEU A 121 3.30 3.02 8.08
N LEU A 122 2.84 4.27 7.99
CA LEU A 122 2.95 5.07 6.77
C LEU A 122 4.42 5.26 6.34
N VAL A 123 5.34 5.47 7.29
CA VAL A 123 6.79 5.56 6.99
C VAL A 123 7.32 4.29 6.34
N HIS A 124 6.95 3.10 6.85
CA HIS A 124 7.33 1.83 6.23
C HIS A 124 6.75 1.70 4.82
N LEU A 125 5.47 2.04 4.65
CA LEU A 125 4.81 1.98 3.34
C LEU A 125 5.44 2.95 2.33
N THR A 126 5.89 4.14 2.75
CA THR A 126 6.61 5.08 1.87
C THR A 126 7.94 4.50 1.39
N LYS A 127 8.73 3.91 2.29
CA LYS A 127 10.00 3.26 1.92
C LYS A 127 9.75 2.16 0.90
N LEU A 128 8.76 1.32 1.15
CA LEU A 128 8.47 0.19 0.28
C LEU A 128 7.79 0.60 -1.05
N ASP A 129 7.03 1.71 -1.09
CA ASP A 129 6.54 2.31 -2.33
C ASP A 129 7.67 2.77 -3.24
N SER A 130 8.74 3.34 -2.66
CA SER A 130 9.94 3.70 -3.43
C SER A 130 10.60 2.47 -4.08
N VAL A 131 10.63 1.33 -3.37
CA VAL A 131 11.14 0.05 -3.90
C VAL A 131 10.25 -0.44 -5.04
N CYS A 132 8.92 -0.42 -4.87
CA CYS A 132 7.98 -0.80 -5.93
C CYS A 132 8.16 0.05 -7.20
N LYS A 133 8.31 1.36 -7.06
CA LYS A 133 8.55 2.27 -8.18
C LYS A 133 9.86 1.95 -8.88
N ARG A 134 10.94 1.67 -8.13
CA ARG A 134 12.20 1.21 -8.72
C ARG A 134 12.04 -0.12 -9.45
N LEU A 135 11.35 -1.10 -8.88
CA LEU A 135 11.08 -2.39 -9.52
C LEU A 135 10.28 -2.27 -10.83
N GLN A 136 9.47 -1.22 -10.99
CA GLN A 136 8.66 -0.97 -12.18
C GLN A 136 9.38 -0.14 -13.25
N SER A 137 10.58 0.39 -12.97
CA SER A 137 11.36 1.10 -13.97
C SER A 137 11.94 0.13 -15.00
N ASP A 138 11.84 0.52 -16.26
CA ASP A 138 12.47 -0.13 -17.42
C ASP A 138 14.01 -0.16 -17.35
N THR A 139 14.61 0.73 -16.57
CA THR A 139 16.06 0.78 -16.33
C THR A 139 16.55 -0.20 -15.26
N THR A 140 15.65 -0.90 -14.57
CA THR A 140 16.03 -1.76 -13.44
C THR A 140 16.47 -3.14 -13.91
N SER A 141 17.72 -3.48 -13.64
CA SER A 141 18.30 -4.78 -13.95
C SER A 141 17.84 -5.89 -12.99
N MET A 142 17.93 -7.14 -13.42
CA MET A 142 17.62 -8.30 -12.57
C MET A 142 18.54 -8.40 -11.32
N GLY A 143 19.78 -7.93 -11.43
CA GLY A 143 20.70 -7.84 -10.29
C GLY A 143 20.21 -6.82 -9.25
N GLU A 144 19.77 -5.65 -9.69
CA GLU A 144 19.16 -4.65 -8.80
C GLU A 144 17.86 -5.14 -8.17
N VAL A 145 17.02 -5.87 -8.91
CA VAL A 145 15.83 -6.52 -8.34
C VAL A 145 16.23 -7.42 -7.17
N ARG A 146 17.30 -8.22 -7.30
CA ARG A 146 17.77 -9.09 -6.21
C ARG A 146 18.21 -8.28 -4.99
N LEU A 147 19.02 -7.24 -5.20
CA LEU A 147 19.50 -6.36 -4.13
C LEU A 147 18.36 -5.63 -3.41
N LEU A 148 17.36 -5.15 -4.15
CA LEU A 148 16.17 -4.52 -3.58
C LEU A 148 15.40 -5.49 -2.69
N PHE A 149 15.21 -6.74 -3.14
CA PHE A 149 14.57 -7.77 -2.32
C PHE A 149 15.38 -8.10 -1.07
N ASP A 150 16.70 -8.23 -1.17
CA ASP A 150 17.55 -8.49 0.00
C ASP A 150 17.51 -7.33 1.00
N SER A 151 17.51 -6.08 0.53
CA SER A 151 17.40 -4.90 1.39
C SER A 151 16.09 -4.90 2.18
N VAL A 152 14.97 -5.24 1.54
CA VAL A 152 13.65 -5.32 2.17
C VAL A 152 13.57 -6.50 3.14
N LEU A 153 14.21 -7.64 2.83
CA LEU A 153 14.27 -8.78 3.75
C LEU A 153 15.11 -8.46 4.99
N LEU A 154 16.25 -7.79 4.83
CA LEU A 154 17.09 -7.34 5.95
C LEU A 154 16.33 -6.35 6.84
N ASP A 155 15.65 -5.38 6.24
CA ASP A 155 14.73 -4.48 6.95
C ASP A 155 13.62 -5.26 7.68
N SER A 156 12.98 -6.25 7.04
CA SER A 156 11.92 -7.07 7.65
C SER A 156 12.37 -7.89 8.86
N ARG A 157 13.65 -8.27 8.93
CA ARG A 157 14.24 -8.90 10.12
C ARG A 157 14.47 -7.90 11.24
N LEU A 158 14.70 -6.63 10.93
CA LEU A 158 14.70 -5.53 11.91
C LEU A 158 13.27 -5.19 12.38
N TRP A 159 12.26 -5.39 11.52
CA TRP A 159 10.84 -5.21 11.85
C TRP A 159 10.22 -6.38 12.66
N GLY A 160 10.95 -7.49 12.85
CA GLY A 160 10.46 -8.72 13.50
C GLY A 160 10.98 -8.98 14.93
N ASN A 161 11.64 -8.01 15.55
CA ASN A 161 12.08 -8.08 16.96
C ASN A 161 11.43 -6.93 17.77
N THR A 162 10.13 -7.03 18.02
CA THR A 162 9.44 -6.47 19.19
C THR A 162 8.18 -7.29 19.46
#